data_AF-A0A6N9PXY2-F1
#
_entry.id   AF-A0A6N9PXY2-F1
#
_cell.length_a   1.000
_cell.length_b   1.000
_cell.length_c   1.000
_cell.angle_alpha   90.00
_cell.angle_beta   90.00
_cell.angle_gamma   90.00
#
_symmetry.space_group_name_H-M   'P 1'
#
loop_
_entity.id
_entity.type
_entity.pdbx_description
1 polymer ?
#
loop_
_entity_poly.entity_id
_entity_poly.type
_entity_poly.pdbx_seq_one_letter_code
_entity_poly.pdbx_strand_id
1 'polypeptide(L)'
;MNKNVFHIFQKLNASKDAFIHKPNLNEIIIKLPLKDFKIKLFTPLFDIDSESPAKIKILALSKNRFKVEIKTREFKLITLVPNLILEVFNPKGYRIIRIIAPPERL
;
A
#
# COMPACT_ATOMS: atom_id res chain seq x y z
N MET A 1 -9.39 20.52 3.04
CA MET A 1 -8.56 19.29 2.92
C MET A 1 -9.24 18.34 1.96
N ASN A 2 -8.70 18.15 0.75
CA ASN A 2 -9.26 17.22 -0.25
C ASN A 2 -8.82 15.79 0.08
N LYS A 3 -9.78 14.93 0.45
CA LYS A 3 -9.56 13.50 0.67
C LYS A 3 -9.77 12.78 -0.65
N ASN A 4 -8.70 12.39 -1.34
CA ASN A 4 -8.80 11.48 -2.48
C ASN A 4 -8.89 10.05 -1.94
N VAL A 5 -10.11 9.55 -1.72
CA VAL A 5 -10.35 8.17 -1.31
C VAL A 5 -10.44 7.32 -2.58
N PHE A 6 -9.37 6.57 -2.88
CA PHE A 6 -9.42 5.56 -3.94
C PHE A 6 -10.19 4.34 -3.44
N HIS A 7 -11.45 4.24 -3.85
CA HIS A 7 -12.22 3.01 -3.75
C HIS A 7 -11.85 2.12 -4.93
N ILE A 8 -10.87 1.23 -4.76
CA ILE A 8 -10.62 0.15 -5.74
C ILE A 8 -11.75 -0.88 -5.57
N PHE A 9 -12.93 -0.56 -6.12
CA PHE A 9 -14.00 -1.52 -6.38
C PHE A 9 -14.08 -1.69 -7.89
N GLN A 10 -13.24 -2.54 -8.50
CA GLN A 10 -13.46 -2.94 -9.88
C GLN A 10 -12.76 -4.26 -10.20
N LYS A 11 -13.49 -5.11 -10.94
CA LYS A 11 -13.13 -6.44 -11.44
C LYS A 11 -11.63 -6.51 -11.81
N LEU A 12 -10.90 -7.32 -11.05
CA LEU A 12 -9.48 -7.64 -11.21
C LEU A 12 -9.24 -8.42 -12.51
N ASN A 13 -9.02 -7.74 -13.63
CA ASN A 13 -8.53 -8.36 -14.88
C ASN A 13 -7.33 -7.63 -15.51
N ALA A 14 -6.71 -6.67 -14.83
CA ALA A 14 -5.46 -6.08 -15.31
C ALA A 14 -4.57 -5.66 -14.14
N SER A 15 -3.32 -6.12 -14.13
CA SER A 15 -2.27 -5.62 -13.25
C SER A 15 -2.08 -4.13 -13.54
N LYS A 16 -2.38 -3.26 -12.57
CA LYS A 16 -2.17 -1.82 -12.67
C LYS A 16 -1.16 -1.42 -11.60
N ASP A 17 0.04 -1.08 -12.03
CA ASP A 17 1.00 -0.39 -11.17
C ASP A 17 0.43 1.02 -10.87
N ALA A 18 0.29 1.36 -9.59
CA ALA A 18 -0.23 2.64 -9.15
C ALA A 18 0.95 3.54 -8.78
N PHE A 19 1.41 4.35 -9.74
CA PHE A 19 2.48 5.31 -9.53
C PHE A 19 1.94 6.56 -8.84
N ILE A 20 2.52 6.91 -7.68
CA ILE A 20 2.25 8.18 -7.00
C ILE A 20 3.02 9.27 -7.75
N HIS A 21 2.41 9.89 -8.76
CA HIS A 21 3.04 10.96 -9.56
C HIS A 21 2.36 12.33 -9.40
N LYS A 22 1.57 12.53 -8.35
CA LYS A 22 0.87 13.81 -8.15
C LYS A 22 1.40 14.55 -6.90
N PRO A 23 1.69 15.86 -7.01
CA PRO A 23 2.05 16.70 -5.85
C PRO A 23 0.97 16.75 -4.75
N ASN A 24 -0.22 16.18 -4.97
CA ASN A 24 -1.37 16.24 -4.07
C ASN A 24 -1.89 14.86 -3.60
N LEU A 25 -1.15 13.76 -3.81
CA LEU A 25 -1.56 12.43 -3.34
C LEU A 25 -0.95 12.14 -1.96
N ASN A 26 -1.54 12.77 -0.94
CA ASN A 26 -1.00 12.68 0.42
C ASN A 26 -1.35 11.36 1.11
N GLU A 27 -2.41 10.65 0.69
CA GLU A 27 -2.91 9.48 1.40
C GLU A 27 -3.37 8.39 0.41
N ILE A 28 -2.99 7.14 0.70
CA ILE A 28 -3.50 5.93 0.05
C ILE A 28 -4.11 5.04 1.12
N ILE A 29 -5.32 4.54 0.86
CA ILE A 29 -5.98 3.57 1.72
C ILE A 29 -6.33 2.35 0.87
N ILE A 30 -5.76 1.20 1.21
CA ILE A 30 -6.09 -0.10 0.62
C ILE A 30 -6.89 -0.90 1.65
N LYS A 31 -8.02 -1.43 1.23
CA LYS A 31 -8.85 -2.34 2.02
C LYS A 31 -8.92 -3.68 1.29
N LEU A 32 -8.45 -4.74 1.95
CA LEU A 32 -8.53 -6.12 1.46
C LEU A 32 -9.51 -6.87 2.37
N PRO A 33 -10.81 -6.92 2.02
CA PRO A 33 -11.84 -7.51 2.88
C PRO A 33 -11.91 -9.04 2.77
N LEU A 34 -11.48 -9.61 1.65
CA LEU A 34 -11.44 -11.04 1.39
C LEU A 34 -10.17 -11.65 1.96
N LYS A 35 -10.16 -12.95 2.25
CA LYS A 35 -8.99 -13.70 2.74
C LYS A 35 -8.02 -14.04 1.61
N ASP A 36 -6.82 -14.51 1.99
CA ASP A 36 -5.80 -15.10 1.11
C ASP A 36 -5.12 -14.15 0.11
N PHE A 37 -5.36 -12.84 0.21
CA PHE A 37 -4.50 -11.85 -0.44
C PHE A 37 -3.21 -11.70 0.37
N LYS A 38 -2.10 -11.84 -0.32
CA LYS A 38 -0.77 -11.69 0.25
C LYS A 38 -0.30 -10.24 0.13
N ILE A 39 0.22 -9.70 1.22
CA ILE A 39 0.70 -8.33 1.35
C ILE A 39 2.18 -8.40 1.67
N LYS A 40 3.00 -7.77 0.83
CA LYS A 40 4.42 -7.60 1.10
C LYS A 40 4.73 -6.11 1.21
N LEU A 41 5.27 -5.70 2.34
CA LEU A 41 5.78 -4.36 2.55
C LEU A 41 7.28 -4.44 2.78
N PHE A 42 8.05 -3.85 1.87
CA PHE A 42 9.50 -3.75 1.97
C PHE A 42 9.90 -2.33 2.32
N THR A 43 10.75 -2.19 3.34
CA THR A 43 11.31 -0.91 3.76
C THR A 43 12.76 -1.11 4.23
N PRO A 44 13.61 -0.08 4.27
CA PRO A 44 14.99 -0.21 4.72
C PRO A 44 15.09 -0.58 6.20
N LEU A 45 14.02 -0.34 6.96
CA LEU A 45 13.97 -0.56 8.40
C LEU A 45 13.45 -1.95 8.77
N PHE A 46 12.61 -2.54 7.92
CA PHE A 46 11.96 -3.83 8.15
C PHE A 46 11.23 -4.29 6.87
N ASP A 47 10.98 -5.60 6.81
CA ASP A 47 10.09 -6.22 5.84
C ASP A 47 8.95 -6.93 6.55
N ILE A 48 7.76 -6.88 5.95
CA ILE A 48 6.57 -7.58 6.44
C ILE A 48 5.97 -8.40 5.32
N ASP A 49 5.69 -9.66 5.63
CA ASP A 49 4.82 -10.53 4.86
C ASP A 49 3.57 -10.81 5.69
N SER A 50 2.39 -10.58 5.11
CA SER A 50 1.13 -10.64 5.82
C SER A 50 -0.02 -11.04 4.90
N GLU A 51 -1.14 -11.44 5.49
CA GLU A 51 -2.33 -11.87 4.76
C GLU A 51 -3.56 -11.02 5.13
N SER A 52 -4.48 -10.93 4.18
CA SER A 52 -5.80 -10.35 4.38
C SER A 52 -6.70 -11.24 5.26
N PRO A 53 -7.70 -10.69 5.99
CA PRO A 53 -8.24 -9.34 5.85
C PRO A 53 -7.33 -8.27 6.44
N ALA A 54 -7.14 -7.19 5.69
CA ALA A 54 -6.22 -6.12 6.07
C ALA A 54 -6.69 -4.74 5.61
N LYS A 55 -6.35 -3.73 6.40
CA LYS A 55 -6.42 -2.31 6.02
C LYS A 55 -5.03 -1.72 6.07
N ILE A 56 -4.59 -1.19 4.94
CA ILE A 56 -3.29 -0.56 4.78
C ILE A 56 -3.53 0.92 4.47
N LYS A 57 -2.83 1.79 5.18
CA LYS A 57 -2.86 3.23 4.96
C LYS A 57 -1.44 3.74 4.84
N ILE A 58 -1.15 4.45 3.76
CA ILE A 58 0.13 5.12 3.54
C ILE A 58 -0.15 6.62 3.44
N LEU A 59 0.48 7.41 4.28
CA LEU A 59 0.35 8.87 4.30
C LEU A 59 1.71 9.50 4.03
N ALA A 60 1.85 10.25 2.94
CA ALA A 60 3.01 11.07 2.66
C ALA A 60 3.00 12.30 3.56
N LEU A 61 4.03 12.43 4.41
CA LEU A 61 4.25 13.59 5.27
C LEU A 61 5.24 14.58 4.63
N SER A 62 6.22 14.06 3.87
CA SER A 62 7.14 14.82 3.03
C SER A 62 7.66 13.92 1.92
N LYS A 63 8.56 14.42 1.06
CA LYS A 63 9.13 13.68 -0.07
C LYS A 63 9.69 12.31 0.33
N ASN A 64 10.37 12.23 1.48
CA ASN A 64 11.02 11.00 1.97
C ASN A 64 10.55 10.65 3.38
N ARG A 65 9.28 10.91 3.70
CA ARG A 65 8.74 10.58 5.02
C ARG A 65 7.30 10.13 4.87
N PHE A 66 7.07 8.85 5.12
CA PHE A 66 5.78 8.22 4.97
C PHE A 66 5.34 7.59 6.29
N LYS A 67 4.10 7.84 6.68
CA LYS A 67 3.46 7.09 7.77
C LYS A 67 2.73 5.90 7.18
N VAL A 68 3.09 4.71 7.63
CA VAL A 68 2.46 3.46 7.22
C VAL A 68 1.68 2.91 8.40
N GLU A 69 0.42 2.58 8.15
CA GLU A 69 -0.44 1.87 9.10
C GLU A 69 -0.95 0.60 8.43
N ILE A 70 -0.57 -0.56 8.95
CA ILE A 70 -1.11 -1.86 8.53
C ILE A 70 -1.89 -2.41 9.70
N LYS A 71 -3.17 -2.71 9.49
CA LYS A 71 -4.02 -3.37 10.49
C LYS A 71 -4.59 -4.65 9.88
N THR A 72 -4.22 -5.78 10.46
CA THR A 72 -4.84 -7.08 10.19
C THR A 72 -5.71 -7.49 11.38
N ARG A 73 -6.20 -8.72 11.40
CA ARG A 73 -6.86 -9.29 12.58
C ARG A 73 -5.88 -9.56 13.72
N GLU A 74 -4.65 -9.92 13.37
CA GLU A 74 -3.66 -10.45 14.31
C GLU A 74 -2.71 -9.38 14.84
N PHE A 75 -2.43 -8.36 14.03
CA PHE A 75 -1.52 -7.30 14.43
C PHE A 75 -1.89 -5.93 13.88
N LYS A 76 -1.28 -4.92 14.49
CA LYS A 76 -1.36 -3.53 14.06
C LYS A 76 0.05 -2.94 14.04
N LEU A 77 0.51 -2.55 12.86
CA LEU A 77 1.72 -1.78 12.65
C LEU A 77 1.35 -0.31 12.41
N ILE A 78 2.03 0.59 13.11
CA ILE A 78 2.06 2.02 12.78
C ILE A 78 3.52 2.47 12.85
N THR A 79 4.07 2.97 11.75
CA THR A 79 5.48 3.35 11.70
C THR A 79 5.75 4.46 10.67
N LEU A 80 6.92 5.08 10.78
CA LEU A 80 7.43 6.08 9.85
C LEU A 80 8.61 5.49 9.09
N VAL A 81 8.57 5.58 7.76
CA VAL A 81 9.62 5.05 6.88
C VAL A 81 10.04 6.08 5.85
N PRO A 82 11.32 6.11 5.47
CA PRO A 82 11.83 7.06 4.48
C PRO A 82 11.47 6.68 3.05
N ASN A 83 11.35 5.37 2.80
CA ASN A 83 10.88 4.80 1.56
C ASN A 83 10.18 3.44 1.83
N LEU A 84 9.39 2.98 0.88
CA LEU A 84 8.66 1.72 0.93
C LEU A 84 8.30 1.21 -0.47
N ILE A 85 8.20 -0.11 -0.57
CA ILE A 85 7.53 -0.81 -1.67
C ILE A 85 6.42 -1.67 -1.07
N LEU A 86 5.18 -1.38 -1.43
CA LEU A 86 4.03 -2.21 -1.06
C LEU A 86 3.56 -2.99 -2.28
N GLU A 87 3.49 -4.31 -2.14
CA GLU A 87 2.91 -5.20 -3.14
C GLU A 87 1.73 -5.98 -2.55
N VAL A 88 0.67 -6.12 -3.35
CA VAL A 88 -0.47 -6.97 -3.02
C VAL A 88 -0.66 -7.99 -4.14
N PHE A 89 -0.78 -9.25 -3.74
CA PHE A 89 -1.02 -10.39 -4.62
C PHE A 89 -2.41 -10.98 -4.32
N ASN A 90 -3.10 -11.42 -5.36
CA ASN A 90 -4.34 -12.17 -5.21
C ASN A 90 -4.06 -13.64 -4.79
N PRO A 91 -5.09 -14.41 -4.40
CA PRO A 91 -4.90 -15.81 -3.97
C PRO A 91 -4.33 -16.74 -5.04
N LYS A 92 -4.37 -16.33 -6.32
CA LYS A 92 -3.77 -17.07 -7.45
C LYS A 92 -2.29 -16.74 -7.65
N GLY A 93 -1.70 -15.88 -6.81
CA GLY A 93 -0.30 -15.47 -6.88
C GLY A 93 -0.01 -14.30 -7.84
N TYR A 94 -1.02 -13.72 -8.49
CA TYR A 94 -0.81 -12.58 -9.40
C TYR A 94 -0.69 -11.28 -8.61
N ARG A 95 0.32 -10.47 -8.94
CA ARG A 95 0.47 -9.11 -8.39
C ARG A 95 -0.60 -8.18 -8.96
N ILE A 96 -1.42 -7.61 -8.08
CA ILE A 96 -2.54 -6.74 -8.44
C ILE A 96 -2.30 -5.27 -8.09
N ILE A 97 -1.46 -4.99 -7.10
CA ILE A 97 -1.08 -3.63 -6.70
C ILE A 97 0.42 -3.62 -6.42
N ARG A 98 1.10 -2.59 -6.91
CA ARG A 98 2.45 -2.21 -6.48
C ARG A 98 2.48 -0.70 -6.26
N ILE A 99 3.01 -0.29 -5.12
CA ILE A 99 3.21 1.12 -4.75
C ILE A 99 4.66 1.28 -4.35
N ILE A 100 5.33 2.27 -4.95
CA ILE A 100 6.71 2.65 -4.64
C ILE A 100 6.68 4.09 -4.14
N ALA A 101 7.25 4.35 -2.96
CA ALA A 101 7.33 5.68 -2.38
C ALA A 101 8.71 5.90 -1.71
N PRO A 102 9.44 7.00 -1.97
CA PRO A 102 9.13 8.00 -2.99
C PRO A 102 9.14 7.39 -4.40
N PRO A 103 8.40 7.96 -5.37
CA PRO A 103 8.53 7.54 -6.75
C PRO A 103 9.99 7.74 -7.19
N GLU A 104 10.59 6.73 -7.83
CA GLU A 104 11.87 6.89 -8.50
C GLU A 104 11.76 8.09 -9.46
N ARG A 105 12.78 8.96 -9.47
CA ARG A 105 12.80 10.08 -10.42
C ARG A 105 12.87 9.48 -11.83
N LEU A 106 11.77 9.57 -12.58
CA LEU A 106 11.78 9.43 -14.05
C LEU A 106 12.69 10.51 -14.65
#